data_AF-G4CPH3-F1
#
_entry.id   AF-G4CPH3-F1
#
_cell.length_a   1.000
_cell.length_b   1.000
_cell.length_c   1.000
_cell.angle_alpha   90.00
_cell.angle_beta   90.00
_cell.angle_gamma   90.00
#
_symmetry.space_group_name_H-M   'P 1'
#
loop_
_entity.id
_entity.type
_entity.pdbx_description
1 polymer ?
#
loop_
_entity_poly.entity_id
_entity_poly.type
_entity_poly.pdbx_seq_one_letter_code
_entity_poly.pdbx_strand_id
1 'polypeptide(L)'
;MKEYQNAPTLRESIAIILVLILYYYFSMNGNIVFAHCGFLIFSVWTFFQKRKQIIFKVRRVVGFFICSAMSFFVTKMIATWHFNNKYGIFKENLDFSVTAWAACIACTVLLCIPLFCQSIKFACQAFHSGSIMLSFRYAIYSGSCLLLIVILGYAYRKVEQYDLWLLWLDAYRYSDCGMIQNGYAIRKNSEACYQFIFQSLFQTELREYPAPKP
;
A
#
# COMPACT_ATOMS: atom_id res chain seq x y z
N MET A 1 -9.74 21.39 0.00
CA MET A 1 -8.31 21.72 -0.24
C MET A 1 -8.21 21.99 -1.74
N LYS A 2 -8.18 23.27 -2.15
CA LYS A 2 -8.30 23.65 -3.57
C LYS A 2 -7.03 23.24 -4.31
N GLU A 3 -7.18 22.35 -5.29
CA GLU A 3 -6.18 22.11 -6.32
C GLU A 3 -6.01 23.42 -7.12
N TYR A 4 -4.98 24.18 -6.78
CA TYR A 4 -4.58 25.34 -7.56
C TYR A 4 -3.83 24.83 -8.79
N GLN A 5 -4.58 24.42 -9.83
CA GLN A 5 -4.06 24.42 -11.19
C GLN A 5 -3.88 25.89 -11.59
N ASN A 6 -2.72 26.46 -11.26
CA ASN A 6 -2.33 27.75 -11.81
C ASN A 6 -2.19 27.57 -13.32
N ALA A 7 -3.15 28.12 -14.08
CA ALA A 7 -2.96 28.33 -15.50
C ALA A 7 -1.63 29.08 -15.72
N PRO A 8 -0.84 28.72 -16.75
CA PRO A 8 0.40 29.42 -17.03
C PRO A 8 0.09 30.91 -17.21
N THR A 9 0.85 31.76 -16.51
CA THR A 9 0.66 33.21 -16.67
C THR A 9 0.95 33.58 -18.12
N LEU A 10 0.32 34.64 -18.63
CA LEU A 10 0.49 35.08 -20.02
C LEU A 10 1.97 35.23 -20.42
N ARG A 11 2.82 35.65 -19.48
CA ARG A 11 4.28 35.74 -19.64
C ARG A 11 4.97 34.38 -19.76
N GLU A 12 4.53 33.37 -18.99
CA GLU A 12 5.02 32.00 -19.11
C GLU A 12 4.62 31.37 -20.45
N SER A 13 3.38 31.59 -20.89
CA SER A 13 2.89 31.10 -22.19
C SER A 13 3.68 31.68 -23.35
N ILE A 14 3.96 32.99 -23.33
CA ILE A 14 4.81 33.65 -24.35
C ILE A 14 6.24 33.08 -24.31
N ALA A 15 6.82 32.88 -23.13
CA ALA A 15 8.16 32.32 -23.00
C ALA A 15 8.25 30.88 -23.52
N ILE A 16 7.24 30.04 -23.27
CA ILE A 16 7.17 28.67 -23.78
C ILE A 16 7.10 28.67 -25.31
N ILE A 17 6.22 29.49 -25.90
CA ILE A 17 6.08 29.61 -27.36
C ILE A 17 7.40 30.06 -27.98
N LEU A 18 8.07 31.03 -27.37
CA LEU A 18 9.33 31.58 -27.87
C LEU A 18 10.48 30.55 -27.79
N VAL A 19 10.56 29.77 -26.72
CA VAL A 19 11.53 28.66 -26.58
C VAL A 19 11.27 27.55 -27.59
N LEU A 20 10.01 27.20 -27.87
CA LEU A 20 9.65 26.21 -28.88
C LEU A 20 10.02 26.66 -30.30
N ILE A 21 9.76 27.93 -30.64
CA ILE A 21 10.14 28.52 -31.93
C ILE A 21 11.66 28.54 -32.09
N LEU A 22 12.41 28.96 -31.05
CA LEU A 22 13.88 28.94 -31.06
C LEU A 22 14.41 27.52 -31.20
N TYR A 23 13.85 26.56 -30.47
CA TYR A 23 14.24 25.16 -30.54
C TYR A 23 14.05 24.60 -31.97
N TYR A 24 12.89 24.86 -32.58
CA TYR A 24 12.60 24.45 -33.95
C TYR A 24 13.55 25.10 -34.97
N TYR A 25 13.79 26.41 -34.85
CA TYR A 25 14.68 27.16 -35.73
C TYR A 25 16.14 26.67 -35.65
N PHE A 26 16.67 26.45 -34.45
CA PHE A 26 18.04 25.95 -34.27
C PHE A 26 18.19 24.49 -34.69
N SER A 27 17.15 23.66 -34.51
CA SER A 27 17.13 22.26 -34.97
C SER A 27 17.17 22.17 -36.50
N MET A 28 16.38 23.00 -37.20
CA MET A 28 16.36 23.04 -38.67
C MET A 28 17.68 23.51 -39.29
N ASN A 29 18.43 24.36 -38.58
CA ASN A 29 19.73 24.87 -39.02
C ASN A 29 20.91 23.95 -38.62
N GLY A 30 20.65 22.73 -38.14
CA GLY A 30 21.68 21.75 -37.74
C GLY A 30 22.37 22.04 -36.40
N ASN A 31 21.96 23.08 -35.68
CA ASN A 31 22.57 23.54 -34.42
C ASN A 31 21.86 22.96 -33.19
N ILE A 32 21.72 21.63 -33.17
CA ILE A 32 20.92 20.88 -32.19
C ILE A 32 21.46 21.05 -30.75
N VAL A 33 22.79 21.16 -30.59
CA VAL A 33 23.42 21.36 -29.27
C VAL A 33 22.96 22.67 -28.62
N PHE A 34 22.93 23.77 -29.39
CA PHE A 34 22.46 25.06 -28.90
C PHE A 34 20.97 25.05 -28.56
N ALA A 35 20.16 24.31 -29.33
CA ALA A 35 18.73 24.12 -29.04
C ALA A 35 18.51 23.43 -27.69
N HIS A 36 19.24 22.34 -27.42
CA HIS A 36 19.17 21.64 -26.14
C HIS A 36 19.69 22.48 -24.96
N CYS A 37 20.79 23.22 -25.15
CA CYS A 37 21.31 24.11 -24.11
C CYS A 37 20.28 25.19 -23.73
N GLY A 38 19.65 25.84 -24.72
CA GLY A 38 18.60 26.83 -24.47
C GLY A 38 17.39 26.25 -23.74
N PHE A 39 16.96 25.05 -24.12
CA PHE A 39 15.86 24.34 -23.47
C PHE A 39 16.20 23.94 -22.02
N LEU A 40 17.43 23.50 -21.76
CA LEU A 40 17.90 23.18 -20.41
C LEU A 40 17.96 24.42 -19.52
N ILE A 41 18.48 25.54 -20.04
CA ILE A 41 18.50 26.81 -19.30
C ILE A 41 17.08 27.25 -18.95
N PHE A 42 16.14 27.14 -19.89
CA PHE A 42 14.73 27.45 -19.63
C PHE A 42 14.10 26.50 -18.60
N SER A 43 14.42 25.20 -18.65
CA SER A 43 13.96 24.22 -17.66
C SER A 43 14.51 24.51 -16.27
N VAL A 44 15.79 24.89 -16.16
CA VAL A 44 16.41 25.30 -14.90
C VAL A 44 15.77 26.58 -14.37
N TRP A 45 15.55 27.57 -15.23
CA TRP A 45 14.88 28.82 -14.88
C TRP A 45 13.47 28.60 -14.33
N THR A 46 12.65 27.82 -15.04
CA THR A 46 11.29 27.49 -14.61
C THR A 46 11.28 26.66 -13.32
N PHE A 47 12.24 25.74 -13.15
CA PHE A 47 12.45 25.03 -11.89
C PHE A 47 12.77 26.01 -10.75
N PHE A 48 13.67 26.98 -10.94
CA PHE A 48 14.00 27.97 -9.91
C PHE A 48 12.81 28.84 -9.51
N GLN A 49 12.01 29.29 -10.48
CA GLN A 49 10.80 30.08 -10.20
C GLN A 49 9.76 29.29 -9.39
N LYS A 50 9.58 28.01 -9.71
CA LYS A 50 8.59 27.14 -9.06
C LYS A 50 9.19 26.24 -7.96
N ARG A 51 10.45 26.47 -7.55
CA ARG A 51 11.23 25.55 -6.71
C ARG A 51 10.53 25.17 -5.41
N LYS A 52 9.91 26.14 -4.73
CA LYS A 52 9.22 25.90 -3.45
C LYS A 52 8.04 24.94 -3.64
N GLN A 53 7.27 25.12 -4.71
CA GLN A 53 6.12 24.27 -5.03
C GLN A 53 6.56 22.88 -5.50
N ILE A 54 7.59 22.80 -6.35
CA ILE A 54 8.14 21.54 -6.83
C ILE A 54 8.73 20.73 -5.66
N ILE A 55 9.57 21.34 -4.83
CA ILE A 55 10.15 20.69 -3.64
C ILE A 55 9.05 20.23 -2.69
N PHE A 56 8.00 21.04 -2.47
CA PHE A 56 6.88 20.62 -1.63
C PHE A 56 6.14 19.40 -2.21
N LYS A 57 5.84 19.39 -3.51
CA LYS A 57 5.21 18.25 -4.19
C LYS A 57 6.09 17.01 -4.14
N VAL A 58 7.38 17.13 -4.47
CA VAL A 58 8.36 16.04 -4.42
C VAL A 58 8.48 15.50 -3.00
N ARG A 59 8.65 16.37 -2.00
CA ARG A 59 8.71 15.95 -0.59
C ARG A 59 7.45 15.21 -0.16
N ARG A 60 6.28 15.64 -0.64
CA ARG A 60 5.01 14.96 -0.37
C ARG A 60 4.95 13.58 -1.03
N VAL A 61 5.35 13.46 -2.30
CA VAL A 61 5.39 12.19 -3.03
C VAL A 61 6.39 11.22 -2.41
N VAL A 62 7.61 11.69 -2.12
CA VAL A 62 8.64 10.92 -1.43
C VAL A 62 8.17 10.51 -0.03
N GLY A 63 7.51 11.42 0.69
CA GLY A 63 6.92 11.11 1.99
C GLY A 63 5.87 10.00 1.90
N PHE A 64 4.95 10.07 0.93
CA PHE A 64 3.98 9.00 0.70
C PHE A 64 4.64 7.67 0.34
N PHE A 65 5.67 7.69 -0.51
CA PHE A 65 6.42 6.50 -0.91
C PHE A 65 7.15 5.86 0.28
N ILE A 66 7.80 6.66 1.13
CA ILE A 66 8.47 6.16 2.34
C ILE A 66 7.43 5.59 3.32
N CYS A 67 6.32 6.29 3.54
CA CYS A 67 5.26 5.82 4.44
C CYS A 67 4.63 4.52 3.94
N SER A 68 4.37 4.37 2.64
CA SER A 68 3.81 3.13 2.08
C SER A 68 4.79 1.97 2.17
N ALA A 69 6.07 2.20 1.87
CA ALA A 69 7.12 1.19 2.01
C ALA A 69 7.29 0.74 3.47
N MET A 70 7.33 1.68 4.42
CA MET A 70 7.42 1.36 5.85
C MET A 70 6.16 0.64 6.35
N SER A 71 4.98 1.07 5.91
CA SER A 71 3.74 0.39 6.26
C SER A 71 3.74 -1.05 5.75
N PHE A 72 4.14 -1.27 4.50
CA PHE A 72 4.21 -2.61 3.91
C PHE A 72 5.25 -3.48 4.64
N PHE A 73 6.40 -2.91 5.02
CA PHE A 73 7.41 -3.62 5.81
C PHE A 73 6.86 -4.07 7.18
N VAL A 74 6.19 -3.17 7.90
CA VAL A 74 5.58 -3.48 9.20
C VAL A 74 4.47 -4.53 9.04
N THR A 75 3.60 -4.40 8.03
CA THR A 75 2.54 -5.40 7.82
C THR A 75 3.11 -6.74 7.37
N LYS A 76 4.22 -6.77 6.65
CA LYS A 76 4.94 -8.01 6.31
C LYS A 76 5.48 -8.70 7.56
N MET A 77 6.06 -7.95 8.50
CA MET A 77 6.52 -8.49 9.79
C MET A 77 5.36 -9.08 10.61
N ILE A 78 4.23 -8.36 10.70
CA ILE A 78 3.02 -8.85 11.37
C ILE A 78 2.49 -10.10 10.68
N ALA A 79 2.49 -10.14 9.34
CA ALA A 79 2.03 -11.29 8.58
C ALA A 79 2.91 -12.53 8.76
N THR A 80 4.23 -12.36 8.78
CA THR A 80 5.16 -13.44 9.12
C THR A 80 4.92 -13.94 10.54
N TRP A 81 4.76 -13.03 11.50
CA TRP A 81 4.46 -13.40 12.89
C TRP A 81 3.14 -14.16 13.00
N HIS A 82 2.11 -13.76 12.25
CA HIS A 82 0.82 -14.46 12.18
C HIS A 82 0.97 -15.92 11.78
N PHE A 83 1.59 -16.20 10.62
CA PHE A 83 1.75 -17.58 10.14
C PHE A 83 2.73 -18.40 11.00
N ASN A 84 3.77 -17.77 11.52
CA ASN A 84 4.71 -18.42 12.43
C ASN A 84 4.03 -18.81 13.75
N ASN A 85 3.27 -17.90 14.36
CA ASN A 85 2.61 -18.16 15.64
C ASN A 85 1.44 -19.14 15.50
N LYS A 86 0.67 -19.07 14.39
CA LYS A 86 -0.51 -19.92 14.18
C LYS A 86 -0.17 -21.32 13.68
N TYR A 87 0.86 -21.46 12.83
CA TYR A 87 1.20 -22.73 12.18
C TYR A 87 2.62 -23.23 12.46
N GLY A 88 3.48 -22.44 13.13
CA GLY A 88 4.87 -22.83 13.39
C GLY A 88 5.74 -22.90 12.13
N ILE A 89 5.34 -22.24 11.04
CA ILE A 89 6.07 -22.26 9.77
C ILE A 89 7.22 -21.25 9.81
N PHE A 90 8.43 -21.68 9.43
CA PHE A 90 9.58 -20.78 9.33
C PHE A 90 9.41 -19.75 8.22
N LYS A 91 9.95 -18.54 8.45
CA LYS A 91 9.82 -17.40 7.51
C LYS A 91 10.37 -17.72 6.12
N GLU A 92 11.36 -18.59 6.04
CA GLU A 92 12.04 -18.97 4.80
C GLU A 92 11.12 -19.70 3.83
N ASN A 93 10.07 -20.34 4.36
CA ASN A 93 9.09 -21.10 3.59
C ASN A 93 7.84 -20.27 3.27
N LEU A 94 7.84 -18.97 3.61
CA LEU A 94 6.69 -18.07 3.47
C LEU A 94 7.08 -16.86 2.61
N ASP A 95 6.46 -16.69 1.44
CA ASP A 95 6.68 -15.51 0.60
C ASP A 95 5.36 -14.92 0.08
N PHE A 96 4.60 -15.68 -0.71
CA PHE A 96 3.32 -15.22 -1.27
C PHE A 96 2.24 -15.10 -0.21
N SER A 97 2.14 -16.07 0.69
CA SER A 97 1.15 -16.04 1.77
C SER A 97 1.32 -14.80 2.63
N VAL A 98 2.55 -14.53 3.06
CA VAL A 98 2.92 -13.37 3.87
C VAL A 98 2.70 -12.08 3.10
N THR A 99 3.04 -12.02 1.81
CA THR A 99 2.85 -10.82 0.99
C THR A 99 1.37 -10.51 0.78
N ALA A 100 0.56 -11.52 0.47
CA ALA A 100 -0.89 -11.37 0.32
C ALA A 100 -1.55 -10.96 1.64
N TRP A 101 -1.17 -11.61 2.75
CA TRP A 101 -1.69 -11.29 4.08
C TRP A 101 -1.27 -9.89 4.55
N ALA A 102 -0.02 -9.49 4.26
CA ALA A 102 0.48 -8.14 4.53
C ALA A 102 -0.31 -7.07 3.77
N ALA A 103 -0.74 -7.35 2.54
CA ALA A 103 -1.62 -6.46 1.78
C ALA A 103 -3.02 -6.38 2.41
N CYS A 104 -3.60 -7.50 2.85
CA CYS A 104 -4.87 -7.51 3.58
C CYS A 104 -4.78 -6.65 4.85
N ILE A 105 -3.78 -6.88 5.70
CA ILE A 105 -3.57 -6.10 6.92
C ILE A 105 -3.34 -4.63 6.59
N ALA A 106 -2.51 -4.32 5.59
CA ALA A 106 -2.22 -2.93 5.20
C ALA A 106 -3.51 -2.22 4.77
N CYS A 107 -4.36 -2.84 3.95
CA CYS A 107 -5.65 -2.28 3.56
C CYS A 107 -6.56 -2.03 4.76
N THR A 108 -6.68 -2.99 5.68
CA THR A 108 -7.50 -2.83 6.89
C THR A 108 -6.97 -1.70 7.77
N VAL A 109 -5.66 -1.66 8.03
CA VAL A 109 -5.01 -0.63 8.87
C VAL A 109 -5.11 0.75 8.23
N LEU A 110 -4.88 0.85 6.90
CA LEU A 110 -5.00 2.10 6.14
C LEU A 110 -6.42 2.65 6.13
N LEU A 111 -7.45 1.82 6.33
CA LEU A 111 -8.83 2.27 6.50
C LEU A 111 -9.15 2.63 7.95
N CYS A 112 -8.69 1.83 8.92
CA CYS A 112 -8.98 2.06 10.33
C CYS A 112 -8.35 3.34 10.89
N ILE A 113 -7.08 3.64 10.55
CA ILE A 113 -6.38 4.84 11.03
C ILE A 113 -7.12 6.15 10.67
N PRO A 114 -7.43 6.44 9.39
CA PRO A 114 -8.13 7.67 9.05
C PRO A 114 -9.54 7.71 9.62
N LEU A 115 -10.27 6.59 9.67
CA LEU A 115 -11.59 6.53 10.30
C LEU A 115 -11.51 6.90 11.79
N PHE A 116 -10.50 6.40 12.49
CA PHE A 116 -10.28 6.71 13.90
C PHE A 116 -9.93 8.19 14.11
N CYS A 117 -9.03 8.74 13.29
CA CYS A 117 -8.71 10.16 13.32
C CYS A 117 -9.94 11.05 13.04
N GLN A 118 -10.78 10.69 12.07
CA GLN A 118 -12.01 11.43 11.78
C GLN A 118 -13.02 11.31 12.92
N SER A 119 -13.14 10.14 13.55
CA SER A 119 -14.00 9.96 14.74
C SER A 119 -13.59 10.90 15.87
N ILE A 120 -12.30 10.97 16.22
CA ILE A 120 -11.81 11.89 17.24
C ILE A 120 -12.13 13.34 16.85
N LYS A 121 -11.88 13.71 15.60
CA LYS A 121 -12.16 15.07 15.11
C LYS A 121 -13.64 15.43 15.25
N PHE A 122 -14.54 14.55 14.84
CA PHE A 122 -15.98 14.77 14.97
C PHE A 122 -16.42 14.79 16.44
N ALA A 123 -15.85 13.95 17.30
CA ALA A 123 -16.11 13.99 18.74
C ALA A 123 -15.71 15.35 19.34
N CYS A 124 -14.51 15.85 19.04
CA CYS A 124 -14.08 17.17 19.47
C CYS A 124 -15.01 18.28 18.96
N GLN A 125 -15.46 18.20 17.71
CA GLN A 125 -16.42 19.15 17.13
C GLN A 125 -17.80 19.09 17.81
N ALA A 126 -18.25 17.91 18.23
CA ALA A 126 -19.49 17.74 18.98
C ALA A 126 -19.42 18.40 20.37
N PHE A 127 -18.27 18.32 21.04
CA PHE A 127 -18.07 18.99 22.34
C PHE A 127 -17.99 20.50 22.23
N HIS A 128 -17.42 21.03 21.15
CA HIS A 128 -17.22 22.48 20.97
C HIS A 128 -18.40 23.18 20.26
N SER A 129 -19.36 22.44 19.71
CA SER A 129 -20.49 23.05 19.03
C SER A 129 -21.45 23.67 20.04
N GLY A 130 -21.62 24.99 20.01
CA GLY A 130 -22.56 25.72 20.87
C GLY A 130 -24.05 25.45 20.58
N SER A 131 -24.38 24.61 19.60
CA SER A 131 -25.74 24.21 19.25
C SER A 131 -25.93 22.71 19.46
N ILE A 132 -26.98 22.33 20.18
CA ILE A 132 -27.33 20.93 20.47
C ILE A 132 -27.52 20.12 19.19
N MET A 133 -28.18 20.69 18.18
CA MET A 133 -28.46 19.98 16.93
C MET A 133 -27.18 19.72 16.11
N LEU A 134 -26.24 20.66 16.13
CA LEU A 134 -24.94 20.50 15.49
C LEU A 134 -24.07 19.48 16.25
N SER A 135 -24.12 19.50 17.57
CA SER A 135 -23.43 18.54 18.45
C SER A 135 -23.88 17.12 18.16
N PHE A 136 -25.19 16.91 18.12
CA PHE A 136 -25.79 15.59 17.84
C PHE A 136 -25.38 15.06 16.46
N ARG A 137 -25.37 15.92 15.44
CA ARG A 137 -24.91 15.55 14.09
C ARG A 137 -23.46 15.08 14.07
N TYR A 138 -22.56 15.80 14.73
CA TYR A 138 -21.15 15.39 14.82
C TYR A 138 -20.95 14.14 15.67
N ALA A 139 -21.75 13.95 16.73
CA ALA A 139 -21.74 12.73 17.52
C ALA A 139 -22.14 11.50 16.68
N ILE A 140 -23.18 11.62 15.84
CA ILE A 140 -23.57 10.57 14.88
C ILE A 140 -22.41 10.25 13.93
N TYR A 141 -21.78 11.26 13.33
CA TYR A 141 -20.65 11.02 12.41
C TYR A 141 -19.48 10.33 13.08
N SER A 142 -19.14 10.71 14.31
CA SER A 142 -18.14 10.02 15.10
C SER A 142 -18.53 8.56 15.37
N GLY A 143 -19.77 8.33 15.80
CA GLY A 143 -20.30 7.00 16.06
C GLY A 143 -20.30 6.11 14.82
N SER A 144 -20.67 6.64 13.65
CA SER A 144 -20.62 5.91 12.38
C SER A 144 -19.20 5.51 11.99
N CYS A 145 -18.21 6.38 12.19
CA CYS A 145 -16.81 6.03 11.94
C CYS A 145 -16.33 4.90 12.87
N LEU A 146 -16.67 4.94 14.16
CA LEU A 146 -16.34 3.86 15.10
C LEU A 146 -17.04 2.55 14.75
N LEU A 147 -18.33 2.62 14.38
CA LEU A 147 -19.09 1.44 13.95
C LEU A 147 -18.43 0.77 12.73
N LEU A 148 -17.98 1.56 11.75
CA LEU A 148 -17.25 1.03 10.60
C LEU A 148 -15.96 0.33 11.02
N ILE A 149 -15.19 0.87 11.97
CA ILE A 149 -13.98 0.22 12.50
C ILE A 149 -14.34 -1.14 13.13
N VAL A 150 -15.42 -1.23 13.91
CA VAL A 150 -15.89 -2.48 14.50
C VAL A 150 -16.29 -3.49 13.42
N ILE A 151 -17.02 -3.07 12.40
CA ILE A 151 -17.41 -3.91 11.24
C ILE A 151 -16.15 -4.44 10.52
N LEU A 152 -15.15 -3.57 10.29
CA LEU A 152 -13.88 -3.97 9.70
C LEU A 152 -13.14 -5.00 10.57
N GLY A 153 -13.15 -4.84 11.89
CA GLY A 153 -12.59 -5.80 12.83
C GLY A 153 -13.28 -7.16 12.77
N TYR A 154 -14.61 -7.19 12.66
CA TYR A 154 -15.36 -8.44 12.49
C TYR A 154 -15.07 -9.09 11.12
N ALA A 155 -15.00 -8.30 10.05
CA ALA A 155 -14.63 -8.77 8.73
C ALA A 155 -13.23 -9.37 8.72
N TYR A 156 -12.26 -8.74 9.40
CA TYR A 156 -10.90 -9.27 9.55
C TYR A 156 -10.91 -10.67 10.18
N ARG A 157 -11.64 -10.87 11.29
CA ARG A 157 -11.75 -12.19 11.94
C ARG A 157 -12.37 -13.25 11.04
N LYS A 158 -13.30 -12.87 10.16
CA LYS A 158 -13.88 -13.79 9.17
C LYS A 158 -12.88 -14.15 8.08
N VAL A 159 -12.12 -13.18 7.58
CA VAL A 159 -11.09 -13.39 6.55
C VAL A 159 -9.93 -14.23 7.10
N GLU A 160 -9.59 -14.08 8.38
CA GLU A 160 -8.58 -14.90 9.07
C GLU A 160 -8.90 -16.40 9.09
N GLN A 161 -10.16 -16.80 8.91
CA GLN A 161 -10.53 -18.22 8.78
C GLN A 161 -10.09 -18.83 7.45
N TYR A 162 -9.78 -17.99 6.46
CA TYR A 162 -9.38 -18.38 5.11
C TYR A 162 -7.89 -18.15 4.85
N ASP A 163 -7.08 -17.89 5.88
CA ASP A 163 -5.63 -17.68 5.74
C ASP A 163 -4.87 -18.92 5.23
N LEU A 164 -5.41 -20.12 5.45
CA LEU A 164 -4.92 -21.36 4.84
C LEU A 164 -4.87 -21.33 3.31
N TRP A 165 -5.79 -20.62 2.67
CA TRP A 165 -5.76 -20.44 1.21
C TRP A 165 -4.55 -19.63 0.75
N LEU A 166 -4.09 -18.69 1.58
CA LEU A 166 -2.89 -17.92 1.27
C LEU A 166 -1.65 -18.79 1.41
N LEU A 167 -1.60 -19.68 2.41
CA LEU A 167 -0.52 -20.66 2.56
C LEU A 167 -0.45 -21.65 1.40
N TRP A 168 -1.59 -21.99 0.80
CA TRP A 168 -1.62 -22.84 -0.39
C TRP A 168 -0.86 -22.22 -1.57
N LEU A 169 -0.80 -20.89 -1.69
CA LEU A 169 -0.03 -20.21 -2.75
C LEU A 169 1.46 -20.53 -2.68
N ASP A 170 2.02 -20.58 -1.47
CA ASP A 170 3.43 -20.95 -1.29
C ASP A 170 3.65 -22.43 -1.60
N ALA A 171 2.75 -23.30 -1.15
CA ALA A 171 2.79 -24.74 -1.44
C ALA A 171 2.66 -25.05 -2.93
N TYR A 172 1.87 -24.27 -3.67
CA TYR A 172 1.68 -24.40 -5.11
C TYR A 172 2.93 -24.01 -5.90
N ARG A 173 3.66 -22.97 -5.47
CA ARG A 173 4.85 -22.49 -6.18
C ARG A 173 6.01 -23.46 -6.05
N TYR A 174 6.30 -23.91 -4.83
CA TYR A 174 7.44 -24.78 -4.57
C TYR A 174 7.26 -25.53 -3.26
N SER A 175 7.52 -26.84 -3.29
CA SER A 175 7.53 -27.69 -2.10
C SER A 175 8.77 -28.59 -2.13
N ASP A 176 9.58 -28.52 -1.08
CA ASP A 176 10.75 -29.38 -0.85
C ASP A 176 10.42 -30.56 0.09
N CYS A 177 9.13 -30.85 0.29
CA CYS A 177 8.63 -31.77 1.31
C CYS A 177 8.51 -33.24 0.86
N GLY A 178 9.26 -33.64 -0.16
CA GLY A 178 9.14 -34.96 -0.80
C GLY A 178 7.83 -35.12 -1.58
N MET A 179 7.82 -36.01 -2.58
CA MET A 179 6.61 -36.21 -3.39
C MET A 179 5.53 -36.94 -2.59
N ILE A 180 4.48 -36.22 -2.22
CA ILE A 180 3.22 -36.84 -1.80
C ILE A 180 2.36 -37.06 -3.04
N GLN A 181 1.89 -38.28 -3.25
CA GLN A 181 0.95 -38.58 -4.33
C GLN A 181 -0.32 -37.73 -4.16
N ASN A 182 -0.60 -36.88 -5.15
CA ASN A 182 -1.81 -36.06 -5.28
C ASN A 182 -2.07 -35.02 -4.17
N GLY A 183 -1.04 -34.47 -3.53
CA GLY A 183 -1.19 -33.46 -2.48
C GLY A 183 -0.26 -32.25 -2.65
N TYR A 184 -0.70 -31.11 -2.12
CA TYR A 184 0.18 -29.96 -1.89
C TYR A 184 0.75 -30.04 -0.49
N ALA A 185 2.01 -29.66 -0.32
CA ALA A 185 2.64 -29.62 0.99
C ALA A 185 3.53 -28.39 1.16
N ILE A 186 3.66 -27.93 2.40
CA ILE A 186 4.51 -26.80 2.77
C ILE A 186 5.41 -27.20 3.94
N ARG A 187 6.67 -26.77 3.88
CA ARG A 187 7.62 -27.07 4.95
C ARG A 187 7.30 -26.23 6.18
N LYS A 188 7.09 -26.91 7.31
CA LYS A 188 6.94 -26.25 8.61
C LYS A 188 8.31 -25.86 9.14
N ASN A 189 9.19 -26.84 9.30
CA ASN A 189 10.53 -26.71 9.87
C ASN A 189 11.52 -27.73 9.25
N SER A 190 12.67 -27.95 9.88
CA SER A 190 13.69 -28.89 9.43
C SER A 190 13.28 -30.37 9.49
N GLU A 191 12.24 -30.70 10.26
CA GLU A 191 11.87 -32.07 10.62
C GLU A 191 10.49 -32.49 10.08
N ALA A 192 9.62 -31.52 9.81
CA ALA A 192 8.22 -31.75 9.48
C ALA A 192 7.71 -30.84 8.35
N CYS A 193 6.72 -31.37 7.65
CA CYS A 193 5.95 -30.69 6.63
C CYS A 193 4.45 -30.80 6.92
N TYR A 194 3.69 -29.86 6.38
CA TYR A 194 2.23 -29.91 6.37
C TYR A 194 1.72 -30.33 5.00
N GLN A 195 0.83 -31.32 4.97
CA GLN A 195 0.04 -31.67 3.80
C GLN A 195 -1.33 -30.97 3.88
N PHE A 196 -1.76 -30.39 2.77
CA PHE A 196 -3.11 -29.82 2.64
C PHE A 196 -4.13 -30.94 2.38
N ILE A 197 -5.17 -31.00 3.20
CA ILE A 197 -6.33 -31.87 3.04
C ILE A 197 -7.53 -31.00 2.67
N PHE A 198 -8.02 -31.16 1.45
CA PHE A 198 -9.19 -30.44 0.95
C PHE A 198 -10.43 -31.31 1.15
N GLN A 199 -11.28 -30.94 2.12
CA GLN A 199 -12.59 -31.58 2.31
C GLN A 199 -13.65 -30.93 1.41
N SER A 200 -13.57 -29.61 1.24
CA SER A 200 -14.36 -28.83 0.28
C SER A 200 -13.59 -27.57 -0.12
N LEU A 201 -14.10 -26.78 -1.08
CA LEU A 201 -13.47 -25.51 -1.47
C LEU A 201 -13.18 -24.65 -0.23
N PHE A 202 -14.09 -24.53 0.72
CA PHE A 202 -13.91 -23.64 1.87
C PHE A 202 -13.41 -24.34 3.15
N GLN A 203 -13.14 -25.64 3.11
CA GLN A 203 -12.64 -26.41 4.25
C GLN A 203 -11.33 -27.09 3.87
N THR A 204 -10.26 -26.48 4.36
CA THR A 204 -8.90 -26.96 4.19
C THR A 204 -8.31 -27.23 5.56
N GLU A 205 -7.64 -28.35 5.72
CA GLU A 205 -6.94 -28.73 6.95
C GLU A 205 -5.47 -28.98 6.63
N LEU A 206 -4.61 -28.75 7.63
CA LEU A 206 -3.19 -29.08 7.56
C LEU A 206 -2.91 -30.31 8.41
N ARG A 207 -2.32 -31.33 7.79
CA ARG A 207 -1.86 -32.52 8.50
C ARG A 207 -0.34 -32.54 8.53
N GLU A 208 0.22 -32.60 9.73
CA GLU A 208 1.67 -32.69 9.92
C GLU A 208 2.18 -34.10 9.62
N TYR A 209 3.32 -34.19 8.95
CA TYR A 209 4.05 -35.43 8.73
C TYR A 209 5.57 -35.20 8.76
N PRO A 210 6.35 -36.19 9.20
CA PRO A 210 7.80 -36.08 9.27
C PRO A 210 8.42 -36.08 7.86
N ALA A 211 9.26 -35.09 7.58
CA ALA A 211 9.93 -34.89 6.30
C ALA A 211 11.25 -34.14 6.52
N PRO A 212 12.33 -34.84 6.92
CA PRO A 212 13.64 -34.22 7.11
C PRO A 212 14.11 -33.55 5.83
N LYS A 213 14.73 -32.38 5.96
CA LYS A 213 15.29 -31.65 4.82
C LYS A 213 16.38 -32.50 4.13
N PRO A 214 16.40 -32.59 2.79
CA PRO A 214 17.45 -33.32 2.06
C PRO A 214 18.83 -32.69 2.25
#